data_AF-A0A7C3WA05-F1
#
_entry.id   AF-A0A7C3WA05-F1
#
_cell.length_a   1.000
_cell.length_b   1.000
_cell.length_c   1.000
_cell.angle_alpha   90.00
_cell.angle_beta   90.00
_cell.angle_gamma   90.00
#
_symmetry.space_group_name_H-M   'P 1'
#
loop_
_entity.id
_entity.type
_entity.pdbx_description
1 polymer ?
#
loop_
_entity_poly.entity_id
_entity_poly.type
_entity_poly.pdbx_seq_one_letter_code
_entity_poly.pdbx_strand_id
1 'polypeptide(L)'
;MRWFAVAWVILVLASEFVFAQLLNRPQGVAFSPTGNKLAVSDTGNNRMLIFALKGNRWHLQATVAKLNEPHGLAWIDNEKLLVCEAGKGSVSAFRVIGSSVKRLFALNGFKRPLGLTVWRNLIFVADAEAKKVIVLDSNGRKLSEFGEGHPSSINV
;
A
#
# COMPACT_ATOMS: atom_id res chain seq x y z
N MET A 1 -33.53 -42.35 -41.12
CA MET A 1 -32.15 -42.55 -40.67
C MET A 1 -31.71 -41.31 -39.90
N ARG A 2 -31.22 -41.53 -38.68
CA ARG A 2 -30.76 -40.53 -37.71
C ARG A 2 -29.48 -39.85 -38.22
N TRP A 3 -29.30 -38.57 -37.95
CA TRP A 3 -28.19 -38.00 -37.16
C TRP A 3 -28.68 -36.67 -36.55
N PHE A 4 -28.63 -36.58 -35.22
CA PHE A 4 -29.00 -35.41 -34.44
C PHE A 4 -27.79 -34.47 -34.33
N ALA A 5 -27.96 -33.20 -34.67
CA ALA A 5 -27.04 -32.13 -34.26
C ALA A 5 -27.81 -31.19 -33.32
N VAL A 6 -27.78 -31.48 -32.03
CA VAL A 6 -28.27 -30.56 -31.00
C VAL A 6 -27.09 -29.63 -30.69
N ALA A 7 -27.09 -28.47 -31.33
CA ALA A 7 -26.24 -27.36 -30.93
C ALA A 7 -26.76 -26.86 -29.57
N TRP A 8 -26.08 -27.27 -28.50
CA TRP A 8 -26.31 -26.70 -27.18
C TRP A 8 -25.83 -25.25 -27.19
N VAL A 9 -26.81 -24.35 -27.16
CA VAL A 9 -26.67 -22.94 -26.82
C VAL A 9 -25.99 -22.86 -25.45
N ILE A 10 -24.71 -22.50 -25.41
CA ILE A 10 -24.11 -21.96 -24.19
C ILE A 10 -24.14 -20.45 -24.33
N LEU A 11 -25.23 -19.87 -23.84
CA LEU A 11 -25.30 -18.46 -23.50
C LEU A 11 -24.46 -18.26 -22.23
N VAL A 12 -23.15 -18.03 -22.36
CA VAL A 12 -22.33 -17.53 -21.24
C VAL A 12 -22.68 -16.05 -21.06
N LEU A 13 -23.67 -15.76 -20.22
CA LEU A 13 -23.85 -14.42 -19.67
C LEU A 13 -22.74 -14.18 -18.64
N ALA A 14 -21.85 -13.26 -18.98
CA ALA A 14 -20.99 -12.47 -18.12
C ALA A 14 -20.80 -12.96 -16.67
N SER A 15 -19.67 -13.61 -16.42
CA SER A 15 -18.85 -13.19 -15.28
C SER A 15 -17.44 -13.08 -15.80
N GLU A 16 -16.98 -11.85 -15.99
CA GLU A 16 -15.59 -11.56 -16.26
C GLU A 16 -14.74 -12.25 -15.19
N PHE A 17 -14.11 -13.37 -15.55
CA PHE A 17 -12.99 -13.91 -14.81
C PHE A 17 -11.83 -12.93 -15.04
N VAL A 18 -11.89 -11.79 -14.36
CA VAL A 18 -10.70 -11.02 -14.08
C VAL A 18 -9.82 -11.97 -13.29
N PHE A 19 -8.63 -12.30 -13.80
CA PHE A 19 -7.62 -13.01 -13.02
C PHE A 19 -7.48 -12.28 -11.68
N ALA A 20 -8.11 -12.80 -10.64
CA ALA A 20 -7.86 -12.37 -9.29
C ALA A 20 -6.44 -12.85 -8.98
N GLN A 21 -5.44 -12.04 -9.34
CA GLN A 21 -4.06 -12.32 -8.99
C GLN A 21 -4.01 -12.44 -7.46
N LEU A 22 -3.80 -13.67 -6.99
CA LEU A 22 -3.74 -14.04 -5.58
C LEU A 22 -2.75 -13.14 -4.85
N LEU A 23 -3.08 -12.78 -3.61
CA LEU A 23 -2.14 -12.12 -2.72
C LEU A 23 -0.93 -13.05 -2.51
N ASN A 24 0.26 -12.47 -2.48
CA ASN A 24 1.52 -13.17 -2.28
C ASN A 24 2.34 -12.43 -1.22
N ARG A 25 2.39 -13.00 -0.02
CA ARG A 25 3.09 -12.43 1.16
C ARG A 25 2.66 -10.98 1.45
N PRO A 26 1.36 -10.66 1.61
CA PRO A 26 0.98 -9.32 2.01
C PRO A 26 1.56 -8.98 3.39
N GLN A 27 2.21 -7.82 3.54
CA GLN A 27 2.93 -7.45 4.77
C GLN A 27 2.31 -6.26 5.52
N GLY A 28 1.51 -5.44 4.86
CA GLY A 28 0.99 -4.20 5.43
C GLY A 28 -0.44 -3.90 4.98
N VAL A 29 -1.18 -3.24 5.86
CA VAL A 29 -2.55 -2.81 5.64
C VAL A 29 -2.78 -1.46 6.31
N ALA A 30 -3.54 -0.56 5.68
CA ALA A 30 -3.87 0.75 6.26
C ALA A 30 -5.23 1.28 5.78
N PHE A 31 -6.05 1.77 6.73
CA PHE A 31 -7.28 2.50 6.43
C PHE A 31 -7.00 3.98 6.17
N SER A 32 -7.75 4.57 5.24
CA SER A 32 -7.82 6.04 5.15
C SER A 32 -8.43 6.62 6.43
N PRO A 33 -8.18 7.90 6.75
CA PRO A 33 -8.74 8.53 7.96
C PRO A 33 -10.28 8.47 8.07
N THR A 34 -10.98 8.51 6.93
CA THR A 34 -12.45 8.36 6.89
C THR A 34 -12.92 6.90 6.95
N GLY A 35 -12.01 5.93 6.88
CA GLY A 35 -12.33 4.50 6.87
C GLY A 35 -12.97 4.00 5.58
N ASN A 36 -13.00 4.81 4.51
CA ASN A 36 -13.65 4.46 3.24
C ASN A 36 -12.71 3.83 2.20
N LYS A 37 -11.39 3.85 2.44
CA LYS A 37 -10.38 3.20 1.62
C LYS A 37 -9.49 2.32 2.48
N LEU A 38 -9.05 1.20 1.90
CA LEU A 38 -8.14 0.25 2.50
C LEU A 38 -6.98 0.01 1.53
N ALA A 39 -5.75 0.26 1.96
CA ALA A 39 -4.56 -0.07 1.19
C ALA A 39 -3.93 -1.36 1.74
N VAL A 40 -3.45 -2.23 0.86
CA VAL A 40 -2.75 -3.47 1.20
C VAL A 40 -1.46 -3.54 0.39
N SER A 41 -0.33 -3.78 1.04
CA SER A 41 0.93 -4.04 0.36
C SER A 41 1.03 -5.53 0.07
N ASP A 42 1.14 -5.87 -1.21
CA ASP A 42 1.22 -7.24 -1.70
C ASP A 42 2.67 -7.51 -2.11
N THR A 43 3.50 -7.70 -1.08
CA THR A 43 4.97 -7.61 -1.14
C THR A 43 5.57 -8.58 -2.14
N GLY A 44 5.16 -9.85 -2.11
CA GLY A 44 5.66 -10.89 -3.01
C GLY A 44 5.29 -10.65 -4.48
N ASN A 45 4.25 -9.85 -4.74
CA ASN A 45 3.87 -9.42 -6.08
C ASN A 45 4.37 -8.01 -6.44
N ASN A 46 5.17 -7.38 -5.57
CA ASN A 46 5.76 -6.06 -5.83
C ASN A 46 4.72 -4.99 -6.23
N ARG A 47 3.57 -5.02 -5.54
CA ARG A 47 2.45 -4.10 -5.79
C ARG A 47 1.77 -3.67 -4.49
N MET A 48 0.94 -2.64 -4.57
CA MET A 48 -0.07 -2.35 -3.56
C MET A 48 -1.46 -2.31 -4.19
N LEU A 49 -2.45 -2.74 -3.42
CA LEU A 49 -3.85 -2.77 -3.79
C LEU A 49 -4.59 -1.73 -2.96
N ILE A 50 -5.48 -0.98 -3.58
CA ILE A 50 -6.34 0.00 -2.92
C ILE A 50 -7.77 -0.44 -3.15
N PHE A 51 -8.49 -0.64 -2.04
CA PHE A 51 -9.90 -0.97 -2.03
C PHE A 51 -10.70 0.24 -1.55
N ALA A 52 -11.91 0.38 -2.07
CA ALA A 52 -12.88 1.36 -1.60
C ALA A 52 -14.13 0.66 -1.07
N LEU A 53 -14.68 1.18 0.02
CA LEU A 53 -15.92 0.72 0.59
C LEU A 53 -17.09 1.30 -0.21
N LYS A 54 -17.96 0.44 -0.74
CA LYS A 54 -19.24 0.82 -1.36
C LYS A 54 -20.36 0.08 -0.65
N GLY A 55 -21.20 0.82 0.08
CA GLY A 55 -22.16 0.21 1.00
C GLY A 55 -21.45 -0.58 2.09
N ASN A 56 -21.71 -1.88 2.17
CA ASN A 56 -21.08 -2.79 3.14
C ASN A 56 -20.01 -3.72 2.52
N ARG A 57 -19.54 -3.45 1.30
CA ARG A 57 -18.57 -4.29 0.58
C ARG A 57 -17.35 -3.51 0.12
N TRP A 58 -16.20 -4.17 0.22
CA TRP A 58 -14.92 -3.66 -0.30
C TRP A 58 -14.74 -4.06 -1.76
N HIS A 59 -14.37 -3.09 -2.59
CA HIS A 59 -14.10 -3.30 -4.02
C HIS A 59 -12.69 -2.84 -4.35
N LEU A 60 -11.96 -3.62 -5.15
CA LEU A 60 -10.68 -3.19 -5.68
C LEU A 60 -10.88 -1.93 -6.54
N GLN A 61 -10.29 -0.83 -6.10
CA GLN A 61 -10.38 0.49 -6.74
C GLN A 61 -9.17 0.78 -7.63
N ALA A 62 -7.97 0.37 -7.19
CA ALA A 62 -6.74 0.54 -7.96
C ALA A 62 -5.67 -0.48 -7.56
N THR A 63 -4.77 -0.75 -8.50
CA THR A 63 -3.55 -1.54 -8.29
C THR A 63 -2.36 -0.71 -8.73
N VAL A 64 -1.35 -0.58 -7.86
CA VAL A 64 -0.09 0.07 -8.20
C VAL A 64 1.01 -0.99 -8.23
N ALA A 65 1.48 -1.33 -9.42
CA ALA A 65 2.55 -2.28 -9.65
C ALA A 65 3.93 -1.61 -9.69
N LYS A 66 4.98 -2.43 -9.88
CA LYS A 66 6.38 -1.98 -10.00
C LYS A 66 6.87 -1.22 -8.76
N LEU A 67 6.41 -1.64 -7.59
CA LEU A 67 7.05 -1.29 -6.33
C LEU A 67 8.21 -2.26 -6.08
N ASN A 68 9.07 -1.97 -5.11
CA ASN A 68 10.16 -2.88 -4.72
C ASN A 68 10.03 -3.28 -3.24
N GLU A 69 9.61 -4.53 -2.99
CA GLU A 69 9.30 -5.08 -1.67
C GLU A 69 8.46 -4.11 -0.81
N PRO A 70 7.24 -3.74 -1.23
CA PRO A 70 6.41 -2.83 -0.46
C PRO A 70 6.02 -3.44 0.90
N HIS A 71 6.17 -2.70 2.00
CA HIS A 71 5.84 -3.17 3.35
C HIS A 71 4.83 -2.23 4.04
N GLY A 72 5.26 -1.45 5.03
CA GLY A 72 4.41 -0.52 5.78
C GLY A 72 3.71 0.48 4.88
N LEU A 73 2.45 0.75 5.21
CA LEU A 73 1.56 1.69 4.52
C LEU A 73 0.97 2.64 5.55
N ALA A 74 0.81 3.91 5.20
CA ALA A 74 0.11 4.86 6.06
C ALA A 74 -0.53 5.97 5.24
N TRP A 75 -1.78 6.30 5.56
CA TRP A 75 -2.44 7.46 4.97
C TRP A 75 -2.06 8.72 5.73
N ILE A 76 -1.61 9.75 5.03
CA ILE A 76 -1.45 11.10 5.58
C ILE A 76 -2.82 11.78 5.67
N ASP A 77 -3.62 11.62 4.63
CA ASP A 77 -4.98 12.16 4.52
C ASP A 77 -5.82 11.19 3.66
N ASN A 78 -7.05 11.56 3.28
CA ASN A 78 -7.92 10.66 2.48
C ASN A 78 -7.45 10.44 1.03
N GLU A 79 -6.47 11.19 0.56
CA GLU A 79 -5.96 11.12 -0.81
C GLU A 79 -4.47 10.81 -0.87
N LYS A 80 -3.71 11.06 0.18
CA LYS A 80 -2.25 10.84 0.19
C LYS A 80 -1.89 9.61 1.00
N LEU A 81 -1.37 8.60 0.32
CA LEU A 81 -0.90 7.35 0.87
C LEU A 81 0.62 7.28 0.76
N LEU A 82 1.28 6.84 1.82
CA LEU A 82 2.69 6.50 1.83
C LEU A 82 2.88 4.98 1.83
N VAL A 83 3.96 4.52 1.21
CA VAL A 83 4.39 3.11 1.22
C VAL A 83 5.90 3.02 1.43
N CYS A 84 6.34 2.15 2.33
CA CYS A 84 7.74 1.75 2.42
C CYS A 84 8.08 0.79 1.28
N GLU A 85 9.03 1.14 0.43
CA GLU A 85 9.63 0.25 -0.58
C GLU A 85 10.97 -0.27 -0.02
N ALA A 86 10.90 -1.38 0.73
CA ALA A 86 12.01 -1.89 1.53
C ALA A 86 13.23 -2.23 0.67
N GLY A 87 13.01 -2.90 -0.47
CA GLY A 87 14.06 -3.29 -1.40
C GLY A 87 14.69 -2.11 -2.15
N LYS A 88 14.06 -0.94 -2.11
CA LYS A 88 14.57 0.30 -2.69
C LYS A 88 15.23 1.22 -1.65
N GLY A 89 15.03 0.98 -0.35
CA GLY A 89 15.48 1.90 0.70
C GLY A 89 14.77 3.26 0.64
N SER A 90 13.47 3.26 0.31
CA SER A 90 12.69 4.50 0.13
C SER A 90 11.28 4.42 0.73
N VAL A 91 10.71 5.59 1.02
CA VAL A 91 9.28 5.75 1.33
C VAL A 91 8.64 6.61 0.23
N SER A 92 7.68 6.04 -0.47
CA SER A 92 7.04 6.67 -1.63
C SER A 92 5.65 7.19 -1.31
N ALA A 93 5.36 8.40 -1.76
CA ALA A 93 4.06 9.05 -1.61
C ALA A 93 3.24 8.96 -2.88
N PHE A 94 1.96 8.68 -2.74
CA PHE A 94 0.99 8.56 -3.82
C PHE A 94 -0.25 9.39 -3.51
N ARG A 95 -0.77 10.07 -4.53
CA ARG A 95 -2.11 10.65 -4.52
C ARG A 95 -3.10 9.66 -5.11
N VAL A 96 -4.22 9.44 -4.43
CA VAL A 96 -5.26 8.44 -4.71
C VAL A 96 -6.63 9.13 -4.75
N ILE A 97 -7.11 9.40 -5.97
CA ILE A 97 -8.41 10.03 -6.21
C ILE A 97 -9.22 9.09 -7.11
N GLY A 98 -10.26 8.47 -6.55
CA GLY A 98 -10.97 7.39 -7.23
C GLY A 98 -10.01 6.25 -7.62
N SER A 99 -10.10 5.78 -8.87
CA SER A 99 -9.17 4.78 -9.42
C SER A 99 -7.83 5.36 -9.88
N SER A 100 -7.66 6.69 -9.86
CA SER A 100 -6.44 7.37 -10.31
C SER A 100 -5.42 7.43 -9.20
N VAL A 101 -4.25 6.83 -9.44
CA VAL A 101 -3.13 6.84 -8.50
C VAL A 101 -1.89 7.43 -9.15
N LYS A 102 -1.36 8.51 -8.55
CA LYS A 102 -0.18 9.22 -9.05
C LYS A 102 0.91 9.24 -7.98
N ARG A 103 2.11 8.77 -8.32
CA ARG A 103 3.30 8.95 -7.49
C ARG A 103 3.63 10.44 -7.39
N LEU A 104 3.81 10.95 -6.17
CA LEU A 104 4.12 12.35 -5.90
C LEU A 104 5.62 12.56 -5.72
N PHE A 105 6.21 11.85 -4.76
CA PHE A 105 7.63 11.92 -4.42
C PHE A 105 8.09 10.61 -3.78
N ALA A 106 9.40 10.46 -3.61
CA ALA A 106 10.01 9.38 -2.84
C ALA A 106 11.09 9.96 -1.93
N LEU A 107 11.03 9.59 -0.66
CA LEU A 107 12.03 9.89 0.34
C LEU A 107 13.04 8.75 0.33
N ASN A 108 14.32 9.05 0.12
CA ASN A 108 15.38 8.05 0.03
C ASN A 108 16.31 8.14 1.24
N GLY A 109 17.29 7.23 1.33
CA GLY A 109 18.29 7.21 2.40
C GLY A 109 17.94 6.28 3.56
N PHE A 110 16.90 5.45 3.40
CA PHE A 110 16.61 4.36 4.33
C PHE A 110 17.42 3.12 3.93
N LYS A 111 17.77 2.28 4.91
CA LYS A 111 18.44 1.00 4.71
C LYS A 111 17.43 -0.09 4.39
N ARG A 112 16.47 -0.33 5.28
CA ARG A 112 15.37 -1.28 5.08
C ARG A 112 14.10 -0.80 5.79
N PRO A 113 13.36 0.17 5.22
CA PRO A 113 12.13 0.68 5.82
C PRO A 113 11.05 -0.39 5.77
N LEU A 114 10.55 -0.84 6.92
CA LEU A 114 9.53 -1.91 7.01
C LEU A 114 8.22 -1.41 7.62
N GLY A 115 8.29 -0.55 8.64
CA GLY A 115 7.11 -0.02 9.34
C GLY A 115 6.90 1.46 9.05
N LEU A 116 5.63 1.88 9.01
CA LEU A 116 5.24 3.25 8.72
C LEU A 116 3.97 3.61 9.48
N THR A 117 3.97 4.75 10.15
CA THR A 117 2.74 5.33 10.69
C THR A 117 2.76 6.85 10.60
N VAL A 118 1.58 7.46 10.61
CA VAL A 118 1.40 8.90 10.66
C VAL A 118 0.69 9.25 11.96
N TRP A 119 1.24 10.19 12.71
CA TRP A 119 0.63 10.72 13.91
C TRP A 119 0.67 12.24 13.86
N ARG A 120 -0.51 12.87 13.81
CA ARG A 120 -0.64 14.31 13.51
C ARG A 120 0.05 14.65 12.18
N ASN A 121 1.02 15.57 12.20
CA ASN A 121 1.79 15.97 11.02
C ASN A 121 3.15 15.27 10.93
N LEU A 122 3.36 14.20 11.72
CA LEU A 122 4.62 13.47 11.78
C LEU A 122 4.48 12.11 11.12
N ILE A 123 5.52 11.75 10.38
CA ILE A 123 5.68 10.43 9.76
C ILE A 123 6.75 9.70 10.55
N PHE A 124 6.43 8.51 11.05
CA PHE A 124 7.37 7.63 11.74
C PHE A 124 7.69 6.44 10.84
N VAL A 125 8.97 6.27 10.52
CA VAL A 125 9.46 5.17 9.67
C VAL A 125 10.34 4.27 10.52
N ALA A 126 9.95 3.01 10.66
CA ALA A 126 10.79 1.98 11.27
C ALA A 126 11.72 1.40 10.19
N ASP A 127 13.00 1.77 10.27
CA ASP A 127 14.06 1.26 9.41
C ASP A 127 14.77 0.11 10.13
N ALA A 128 14.46 -1.12 9.72
CA ALA A 128 14.85 -2.33 10.42
C ALA A 128 16.35 -2.59 10.33
N GLU A 129 16.97 -2.28 9.19
CA GLU A 129 18.41 -2.48 9.00
C GLU A 129 19.21 -1.33 9.63
N ALA A 130 18.70 -0.10 9.59
CA ALA A 130 19.29 1.00 10.36
C ALA A 130 19.09 0.86 11.88
N LYS A 131 18.21 -0.06 12.33
CA LYS A 131 17.84 -0.26 13.75
C LYS A 131 17.31 1.01 14.41
N LYS A 132 16.60 1.83 13.65
CA LYS A 132 16.11 3.15 14.06
C LYS A 132 14.66 3.36 13.66
N VAL A 133 13.98 4.19 14.42
CA VAL A 133 12.77 4.89 13.99
C VAL A 133 13.18 6.31 13.60
N ILE A 134 12.86 6.68 12.37
CA ILE A 134 13.13 8.00 11.82
C ILE A 134 11.82 8.80 11.82
N VAL A 135 11.86 10.00 12.40
CA VAL A 135 10.70 10.91 12.48
C VAL A 135 10.86 12.02 11.45
N LEU A 136 9.86 12.20 10.61
CA LEU A 136 9.83 13.18 9.54
C LEU A 136 8.63 14.12 9.72
N ASP A 137 8.72 15.34 9.20
CA ASP A 137 7.54 16.18 9.00
C ASP A 137 6.72 15.72 7.78
N SER A 138 5.55 16.35 7.57
CA SER A 138 4.65 16.05 6.46
C SER A 138 5.24 16.31 5.06
N ASN A 139 6.37 17.04 4.97
CA ASN A 139 7.10 17.27 3.74
C ASN A 139 8.24 16.27 3.54
N GLY A 140 8.44 15.36 4.50
CA GLY A 140 9.47 14.32 4.45
C GLY A 140 10.84 14.78 4.95
N ARG A 141 10.96 15.95 5.58
CA ARG A 141 12.21 16.38 6.21
C ARG A 141 12.38 15.66 7.53
N LYS A 142 13.56 15.06 7.74
CA LYS A 142 13.91 14.42 9.01
C LYS A 142 13.97 15.45 10.14
N LEU A 143 13.22 15.19 11.20
CA LEU A 143 13.19 15.98 12.42
C LEU A 143 14.03 15.34 13.52
N SER A 144 13.94 14.02 13.67
CA SER A 144 14.61 13.27 14.72
C SER A 144 14.75 11.80 14.32
N GLU A 145 15.54 11.05 15.08
CA GLU A 145 15.60 9.59 15.04
C GLU A 145 15.92 9.03 16.42
N PHE A 146 15.51 7.79 16.67
CA PHE A 146 15.82 7.06 17.90
C PHE A 146 15.98 5.57 17.62
N GLY A 147 16.78 4.87 18.43
CA GLY A 147 17.12 3.45 18.21
C GLY A 147 18.58 3.13 18.53
N GLU A 148 19.15 2.12 17.86
CA GLU A 148 20.53 1.62 18.09
C GLU A 148 20.78 1.03 19.50
N GLY A 149 19.78 0.37 20.09
CA GLY A 149 19.96 -0.38 21.34
C GLY A 149 19.66 0.39 22.63
N HIS A 150 19.23 1.65 22.52
CA HIS A 150 18.68 2.40 23.64
C HIS A 150 17.26 2.90 23.31
N PRO A 151 16.24 2.61 24.16
CA PRO A 151 14.96 3.30 24.06
C PRO A 151 15.16 4.73 24.54
N SER A 152 15.55 5.64 23.65
CA SER A 152 15.57 7.06 23.97
C SER A 152 14.14 7.62 23.99
N SER A 153 13.94 8.65 24.81
CA SER A 153 12.70 9.40 24.88
C SER A 153 12.44 10.16 23.57
N ILE A 154 11.17 10.24 23.17
CA ILE A 154 10.74 11.03 22.02
C ILE A 154 10.28 12.40 22.51
N ASN A 155 11.01 13.46 22.19
CA ASN A 155 10.49 14.83 22.26
C ASN A 155 9.84 15.15 20.91
N VAL A 156 8.51 15.18 20.87
CA VAL A 156 7.69 15.50 19.67
C VAL A 156 6.69 16.61 19.97
#